data_AF-A0A1S4C7B5-F1
#
_entry.id   AF-A0A1S4C7B5-F1
#
_cell.length_a   1.000
_cell.length_b   1.000
_cell.length_c   1.000
_cell.angle_alpha   90.00
_cell.angle_beta   90.00
_cell.angle_gamma   90.00
#
_symmetry.space_group_name_H-M   'P 1'
#
loop_
_entity.id
_entity.type
_entity.pdbx_description
1 polymer ?
#
loop_
_entity_poly.entity_id
_entity_poly.type
_entity_poly.pdbx_seq_one_letter_code
_entity_poly.pdbx_strand_id
1 'polypeptide(L)'
;MSLSFNPLTSILNQNKLEGSNYVDWKRNLDIVLTAEGYKFVITEECPEKPENATDDQVKAYGKWVKADEMARCCILASMANVLQHQHQSMGSAYDMLESLKEMFDEQNRAAKQTTMKALLNTKMAKGSSVRDHILKMMSLLNELEVLGAVIDKEFQVEMVMQTLPDSFQQFRLNYNMNKMDLSLAKLSNELQAAESIIKQQASVVALNVEKALVSKSKGNKKRRRLKRFWHLVVRLV
;
A
#
# COMPACT_ATOMS: atom_id res chain seq x y z
N MET A 1 -22.64 -8.98 35.66
CA MET A 1 -22.47 -8.74 34.21
C MET A 1 -21.03 -9.07 33.86
N SER A 2 -20.79 -10.11 33.06
CA SER A 2 -19.47 -10.36 32.50
C SER A 2 -19.12 -9.18 31.58
N LEU A 3 -18.03 -8.47 31.85
CA LEU A 3 -17.35 -7.67 30.82
C LEU A 3 -17.02 -8.65 29.70
N SER A 4 -17.84 -8.68 28.64
CA SER A 4 -17.55 -9.51 27.48
C SER A 4 -16.20 -9.07 26.97
N PHE A 5 -15.23 -9.99 26.96
CA PHE A 5 -13.90 -9.75 26.45
C PHE A 5 -14.05 -9.38 24.97
N ASN A 6 -14.05 -8.09 24.64
CA ASN A 6 -14.12 -7.70 23.24
C ASN A 6 -12.75 -8.05 22.62
N PRO A 7 -12.66 -9.03 21.71
CA PRO A 7 -11.40 -9.44 21.12
C PRO A 7 -10.66 -8.28 20.44
N LEU A 8 -11.37 -7.24 20.00
CA LEU A 8 -10.77 -6.05 19.39
C LEU A 8 -9.98 -5.20 20.39
N THR A 9 -10.32 -5.21 21.68
CA THR A 9 -9.54 -4.51 22.72
C THR A 9 -8.13 -5.09 22.90
N SER A 10 -7.93 -6.35 22.53
CA SER A 10 -6.59 -6.95 22.53
C SER A 10 -5.64 -6.31 21.51
N ILE A 11 -6.18 -5.76 20.41
CA ILE A 11 -5.40 -5.06 19.38
C ILE A 11 -4.72 -3.84 20.00
N LEU A 12 -5.44 -3.09 20.83
CA LEU A 12 -4.91 -1.90 21.51
C LEU A 12 -3.83 -2.23 22.53
N ASN A 13 -3.98 -3.35 23.24
CA ASN A 13 -2.96 -3.82 24.18
C ASN A 13 -1.69 -4.30 23.49
N GLN A 14 -1.81 -4.92 22.31
CA GLN A 14 -0.68 -5.41 21.53
C GLN A 14 0.04 -4.31 20.73
N ASN A 15 -0.65 -3.20 20.45
CA ASN A 15 -0.15 -2.11 19.61
C ASN A 15 -0.22 -0.78 20.34
N LYS A 16 0.34 -0.71 21.56
CA LYS A 16 0.32 0.52 22.35
C LYS A 16 1.05 1.65 21.64
N LEU A 17 0.57 2.87 21.79
CA LEU A 17 1.26 4.06 21.28
C LEU A 17 2.57 4.29 22.06
N GLU A 18 3.69 4.14 21.36
CA GLU A 18 5.05 4.36 21.87
C GLU A 18 5.75 5.53 21.16
N GLY A 19 5.06 6.15 20.21
CA GLY A 19 5.48 7.36 19.52
C GLY A 19 5.65 7.14 18.02
N SER A 20 6.61 6.30 17.61
CA SER A 20 6.89 6.06 16.18
C SER A 20 5.78 5.31 15.44
N ASN A 21 4.86 4.67 16.16
CA ASN A 21 3.77 3.86 15.61
C ASN A 21 2.40 4.58 15.64
N TYR A 22 2.37 5.91 15.80
CA TYR A 22 1.15 6.71 15.88
C TYR A 22 0.11 6.37 14.78
N VAL A 23 0.60 6.22 13.56
CA VAL A 23 -0.17 5.90 12.34
C VAL A 23 -0.91 4.57 12.49
N ASP A 24 -0.18 3.49 12.78
CA ASP A 24 -0.78 2.16 12.97
C ASP A 24 -1.67 2.09 14.22
N TRP A 25 -1.24 2.74 15.30
CA TRP A 25 -2.02 2.85 16.53
C TRP A 25 -3.36 3.54 16.28
N LYS A 26 -3.38 4.67 15.56
CA LYS A 26 -4.59 5.42 15.26
C LYS A 26 -5.57 4.61 14.41
N ARG A 27 -5.07 3.86 13.43
CA ARG A 27 -5.89 2.93 12.62
C ARG A 27 -6.51 1.85 13.51
N ASN A 28 -5.72 1.25 14.39
CA ASN A 28 -6.21 0.23 15.32
C ASN A 28 -7.26 0.79 16.29
N LEU A 29 -7.04 2.00 16.81
CA LEU A 29 -8.01 2.72 17.64
C LEU A 29 -9.31 2.99 16.89
N ASP A 30 -9.25 3.45 15.65
CA ASP A 30 -10.44 3.72 14.84
C ASP A 30 -11.28 2.46 14.59
N ILE A 31 -10.64 1.31 14.41
CA ILE A 31 -11.32 0.02 14.28
C ILE A 31 -12.09 -0.30 15.58
N VAL A 32 -11.44 -0.17 16.74
CA VAL A 32 -12.07 -0.46 18.03
C VAL A 32 -13.22 0.51 18.32
N LEU A 33 -13.00 1.81 18.14
CA LEU A 33 -14.05 2.82 18.37
C LEU A 33 -15.23 2.66 17.41
N THR A 34 -14.99 2.22 16.17
CA THR A 34 -16.07 1.90 15.22
C THR A 34 -16.88 0.70 15.71
N ALA A 35 -16.20 -0.38 16.09
CA ALA A 35 -16.87 -1.61 16.52
C ALA A 35 -17.68 -1.43 17.81
N GLU A 36 -17.20 -0.59 18.72
CA GLU A 36 -17.89 -0.23 19.97
C GLU A 36 -18.96 0.85 19.78
N GLY A 37 -19.03 1.46 18.59
CA GLY A 37 -20.00 2.50 18.27
C GLY A 37 -19.70 3.85 18.93
N TYR A 38 -18.44 4.15 19.23
CA TYR A 38 -18.00 5.41 19.88
C TYR A 38 -17.29 6.37 18.92
N LYS A 39 -16.94 5.94 17.70
CA LYS A 39 -16.15 6.76 16.76
C LYS A 39 -16.72 8.16 16.49
N PHE A 40 -18.04 8.33 16.57
CA PHE A 40 -18.68 9.62 16.27
C PHE A 40 -18.18 10.76 17.17
N VAL A 41 -17.82 10.49 18.43
CA VAL A 41 -17.39 11.54 19.39
C VAL A 41 -16.03 12.17 19.06
N ILE A 42 -15.27 11.56 18.15
CA ILE A 42 -13.97 12.08 17.69
C ILE A 42 -14.04 12.64 16.27
N THR A 43 -15.21 12.65 15.63
CA THR A 43 -15.42 13.15 14.26
C THR A 43 -16.52 14.17 14.14
N GLU A 44 -17.49 14.16 15.04
CA GLU A 44 -18.66 15.04 15.05
C GLU A 44 -18.55 16.06 16.19
N GLU A 45 -19.23 17.21 16.06
CA GLU A 45 -19.29 18.22 17.11
C GLU A 45 -20.13 17.76 18.30
N CYS A 46 -19.66 18.07 19.52
CA CYS A 46 -20.40 17.77 20.74
C CYS A 46 -21.75 18.53 20.74
N PRO A 47 -22.89 17.84 20.96
CA PRO A 47 -24.18 18.50 21.05
C PRO A 47 -24.19 19.46 22.24
N GLU A 48 -24.78 20.63 22.04
CA GLU A 48 -24.94 21.60 23.13
C GLU A 48 -25.72 20.98 24.28
N LYS A 49 -25.31 21.32 25.51
CA LYS A 49 -26.03 20.90 26.70
C LYS A 49 -27.40 21.59 26.69
N PRO A 50 -28.51 20.83 26.63
CA PRO A 50 -29.82 21.46 26.46
C PRO A 50 -30.30 22.07 27.79
N GLU A 51 -30.66 23.36 27.78
CA GLU A 51 -31.13 24.09 28.97
C GLU A 51 -32.61 23.82 29.32
N ASN A 52 -33.45 23.62 28.30
CA ASN A 52 -34.88 23.26 28.41
C ASN A 52 -35.17 22.07 27.50
N ALA A 53 -34.56 20.93 27.84
CA ALA A 53 -34.48 19.76 27.00
C ALA A 53 -35.76 18.92 27.00
N THR A 54 -36.13 18.36 25.85
CA THR A 54 -37.01 17.19 25.83
C THR A 54 -36.26 15.96 26.38
N ASP A 55 -36.99 14.96 26.87
CA ASP A 55 -36.41 13.69 27.35
C ASP A 55 -35.46 13.06 26.30
N ASP A 56 -35.80 13.18 25.01
CA ASP A 56 -34.97 12.68 23.91
C ASP A 56 -33.65 13.43 23.76
N GLN A 57 -33.64 14.76 23.97
CA GLN A 57 -32.42 15.58 23.94
C GLN A 57 -31.50 15.27 25.12
N VAL A 58 -32.05 15.11 26.33
CA VAL A 58 -31.28 14.69 27.51
C VAL A 58 -30.64 13.32 27.27
N LYS A 59 -31.42 12.37 26.71
CA LYS A 59 -30.95 11.03 26.41
C LYS A 59 -29.85 11.01 25.34
N ALA A 60 -29.99 11.82 24.30
CA ALA A 60 -28.98 11.96 23.25
C ALA A 60 -27.67 12.53 23.80
N TYR A 61 -27.73 13.61 24.60
CA TYR A 61 -26.57 14.20 25.26
C TYR A 61 -25.89 13.21 26.21
N GLY A 62 -26.67 12.50 27.04
CA GLY A 62 -26.13 11.46 27.92
C GLY A 62 -25.46 10.31 27.16
N LYS A 63 -25.98 9.92 26.00
CA LYS A 63 -25.35 8.93 25.12
C LYS A 63 -24.01 9.44 24.58
N TRP A 64 -23.94 10.71 24.20
CA TRP A 64 -22.71 11.33 23.74
C TRP A 64 -21.64 11.35 24.83
N VAL A 65 -21.96 11.88 26.02
CA VAL A 65 -21.03 11.95 27.16
C VAL A 65 -20.46 10.58 27.49
N LYS A 66 -21.32 9.55 27.55
CA LYS A 66 -20.88 8.18 27.80
C LYS A 66 -19.95 7.66 26.70
N ALA A 67 -20.26 7.93 25.43
CA ALA A 67 -19.40 7.50 24.33
C ALA A 67 -18.03 8.22 24.34
N ASP A 68 -18.00 9.50 24.70
CA ASP A 68 -16.76 10.27 24.86
C ASP A 68 -15.91 9.71 26.00
N GLU A 69 -16.51 9.45 27.18
CA GLU A 69 -15.83 8.81 28.31
C GLU A 69 -15.22 7.46 27.93
N MET A 70 -15.97 6.62 27.20
CA MET A 70 -15.48 5.32 26.74
C MET A 70 -14.37 5.45 25.69
N ALA A 71 -14.47 6.40 24.77
CA ALA A 71 -13.42 6.69 23.80
C ALA A 71 -12.13 7.16 24.49
N ARG A 72 -12.23 8.05 25.49
CA ARG A 72 -11.11 8.49 26.33
C ARG A 72 -10.45 7.31 27.04
N CYS A 73 -11.23 6.38 27.59
CA CYS A 73 -10.71 5.17 28.22
C CYS A 73 -9.92 4.31 27.21
N CYS A 74 -10.44 4.13 26.00
CA CYS A 74 -9.75 3.38 24.94
C CYS A 74 -8.42 4.04 24.55
N ILE A 75 -8.42 5.37 24.38
CA ILE A 75 -7.23 6.15 24.06
C ILE A 75 -6.18 5.96 25.17
N LEU A 76 -6.53 6.25 26.43
CA LEU A 76 -5.62 6.14 27.58
C LEU A 76 -5.08 4.72 27.79
N ALA A 77 -5.93 3.70 27.67
CA ALA A 77 -5.52 2.31 27.86
C ALA A 77 -4.57 1.80 26.75
N SER A 78 -4.58 2.45 25.59
CA SER A 78 -3.85 2.03 24.39
C SER A 78 -2.55 2.79 24.17
N MET A 79 -2.03 3.52 25.15
CA MET A 79 -0.76 4.25 25.03
C MET A 79 0.22 3.92 26.16
N ALA A 80 1.50 4.26 25.96
CA ALA A 80 2.52 4.14 26.99
C ALA A 80 2.22 5.06 28.20
N ASN A 81 2.65 4.66 29.39
CA ASN A 81 2.32 5.34 30.65
C ASN A 81 2.69 6.85 30.65
N VAL A 82 3.78 7.22 29.98
CA VAL A 82 4.20 8.63 29.88
C VAL A 82 3.17 9.46 29.13
N LEU A 83 2.68 8.96 27.98
CA LEU A 83 1.63 9.62 27.20
C LEU A 83 0.30 9.59 27.96
N GLN A 84 -0.01 8.48 28.64
CA GLN A 84 -1.22 8.35 29.43
C GLN A 84 -1.29 9.43 30.52
N HIS A 85 -0.19 9.63 31.25
CA HIS A 85 -0.09 10.64 32.29
C HIS A 85 -0.21 12.07 31.74
N GLN A 86 0.31 12.33 30.53
CA GLN A 86 0.20 13.64 29.88
C GLN A 86 -1.23 13.98 29.44
N HIS A 87 -2.04 12.98 29.07
CA HIS A 87 -3.36 13.20 28.46
C HIS A 87 -4.55 12.89 29.40
N GLN A 88 -4.32 12.29 30.58
CA GLN A 88 -5.39 11.86 31.49
C GLN A 88 -6.31 12.99 32.00
N SER A 89 -5.84 14.24 32.02
CA SER A 89 -6.61 15.40 32.48
C SER A 89 -7.41 16.09 31.38
N MET A 90 -7.26 15.68 30.11
CA MET A 90 -7.98 16.31 28.99
C MET A 90 -9.47 15.96 29.03
N GLY A 91 -10.30 16.94 28.69
CA GLY A 91 -11.75 16.89 28.92
C GLY A 91 -12.53 16.01 27.95
N SER A 92 -12.05 15.85 26.71
CA SER A 92 -12.73 15.09 25.65
C SER A 92 -11.79 14.13 24.92
N ALA A 93 -12.34 13.09 24.30
CA ALA A 93 -11.58 12.19 23.43
C ALA A 93 -11.02 12.92 22.21
N TYR A 94 -11.76 13.92 21.71
CA TYR A 94 -11.35 14.75 20.59
C TYR A 94 -10.08 15.54 20.91
N ASP A 95 -10.05 16.26 22.03
CA ASP A 95 -8.89 17.07 22.44
C ASP A 95 -7.64 16.20 22.64
N MET A 96 -7.82 15.00 23.18
CA MET A 96 -6.73 14.02 23.31
C MET A 96 -6.15 13.64 21.96
N LEU A 97 -7.00 13.36 20.97
CA LEU A 97 -6.54 12.98 19.64
C LEU A 97 -5.90 14.13 18.89
N GLU A 98 -6.43 15.35 19.00
CA GLU A 98 -5.78 16.52 18.38
C GLU A 98 -4.43 16.81 19.04
N SER A 99 -4.31 16.72 20.36
CA SER A 99 -3.01 16.90 21.03
C SER A 99 -1.98 15.83 20.64
N LEU A 100 -2.40 14.56 20.56
CA LEU A 100 -1.51 13.48 20.08
C LEU A 100 -1.12 13.69 18.62
N LYS A 101 -2.07 14.10 17.77
CA LYS A 101 -1.82 14.41 16.37
C LYS A 101 -0.81 15.52 16.23
N GLU A 102 -0.92 16.61 16.99
CA GLU A 102 0.06 17.71 17.02
C GLU A 102 1.44 17.22 17.48
N MET A 103 1.48 16.42 18.57
CA MET A 103 2.73 15.88 19.12
C MET A 103 3.50 15.00 18.12
N PHE A 104 2.76 14.28 17.27
CA PHE A 104 3.33 13.39 16.26
C PHE A 104 3.29 13.98 14.84
N ASP A 105 2.86 15.23 14.65
CA ASP A 105 2.65 15.82 13.32
C ASP A 105 3.96 15.98 12.55
N GLU A 106 5.04 16.41 13.22
CA GLU A 106 6.34 16.54 12.58
C GLU A 106 6.90 15.20 12.11
N GLN A 107 6.76 14.16 12.93
CA GLN A 107 7.16 12.79 12.59
C GLN A 107 6.28 12.25 11.46
N ASN A 108 4.97 12.49 11.50
CA ASN A 108 4.05 12.10 10.44
C ASN A 108 4.38 12.83 9.14
N ARG A 109 4.71 14.12 9.17
CA ARG A 109 5.11 14.89 7.99
C ARG A 109 6.40 14.37 7.39
N ALA A 110 7.42 14.10 8.21
CA ALA A 110 8.69 13.54 7.76
C ALA A 110 8.51 12.12 7.19
N ALA A 111 7.70 11.28 7.85
CA ALA A 111 7.35 9.95 7.37
C ALA A 111 6.63 10.05 6.02
N LYS A 112 5.58 10.88 5.91
CA LYS A 112 4.82 11.10 4.68
C LYS A 112 5.70 11.54 3.52
N GLN A 113 6.63 12.47 3.76
CA GLN A 113 7.62 12.88 2.75
C GLN A 113 8.53 11.73 2.34
N THR A 114 8.98 10.92 3.29
CA THR A 114 9.85 9.76 3.05
C THR A 114 9.13 8.69 2.23
N THR A 115 7.91 8.32 2.62
CA THR A 115 7.07 7.33 1.93
C THR A 115 6.69 7.82 0.54
N MET A 116 6.35 9.11 0.38
CA MET A 116 6.07 9.73 -0.92
C MET A 116 7.30 9.67 -1.83
N LYS A 117 8.49 10.00 -1.30
CA LYS A 117 9.74 9.89 -2.04
C LYS A 117 10.03 8.44 -2.44
N ALA A 118 9.79 7.47 -1.55
CA ALA A 118 9.95 6.06 -1.86
C ALA A 118 8.98 5.60 -2.97
N LEU A 119 7.72 6.04 -2.92
CA LEU A 119 6.70 5.75 -3.94
C LEU A 119 7.12 6.29 -5.32
N LEU A 120 7.47 7.58 -5.40
CA LEU A 120 7.83 8.23 -6.67
C LEU A 120 9.10 7.63 -7.30
N ASN A 121 10.05 7.17 -6.48
CA ASN A 121 11.29 6.57 -6.95
C ASN A 121 11.21 5.05 -7.16
N THR A 122 10.11 4.41 -6.76
CA THR A 122 9.95 2.96 -6.94
C THR A 122 9.65 2.67 -8.41
N LYS A 123 10.53 1.89 -9.04
CA LYS A 123 10.36 1.34 -10.39
C LYS A 123 10.57 -0.16 -10.34
N MET A 124 9.79 -0.89 -11.10
CA MET A 124 9.95 -2.34 -11.21
C MET A 124 11.21 -2.65 -12.02
N ALA A 125 12.08 -3.48 -11.46
CA ALA A 125 13.29 -3.91 -12.15
C ALA A 125 12.95 -4.86 -13.31
N LYS A 126 13.73 -4.81 -14.39
CA LYS A 126 13.52 -5.70 -15.54
C LYS A 126 13.74 -7.16 -15.10
N GLY A 127 12.71 -7.99 -15.30
CA GLY A 127 12.76 -9.43 -14.97
C GLY A 127 12.47 -9.78 -13.51
N SER A 128 12.20 -8.81 -12.63
CA SER A 128 11.71 -9.09 -11.27
C SER A 128 10.25 -9.55 -11.29
N SER A 129 9.77 -10.11 -10.18
CA SER A 129 8.38 -10.53 -10.01
C SER A 129 7.43 -9.32 -10.02
N VAL A 130 6.37 -9.37 -10.85
CA VAL A 130 5.31 -8.35 -10.86
C VAL A 130 4.57 -8.34 -9.52
N ARG A 131 4.26 -9.52 -8.99
CA ARG A 131 3.49 -9.66 -7.75
C ARG A 131 4.17 -8.96 -6.59
N ASP A 132 5.46 -9.21 -6.40
CA ASP A 132 6.21 -8.65 -5.29
C ASP A 132 6.34 -7.12 -5.43
N HIS A 133 6.47 -6.62 -6.66
CA HIS A 133 6.48 -5.19 -6.94
C HIS A 133 5.12 -4.53 -6.64
N ILE A 134 4.00 -5.14 -7.03
CA ILE A 134 2.67 -4.60 -6.75
C ILE A 134 2.40 -4.57 -5.25
N LEU A 135 2.76 -5.64 -4.51
CA LEU A 135 2.63 -5.66 -3.05
C LEU A 135 3.43 -4.53 -2.39
N LYS A 136 4.64 -4.25 -2.87
CA LYS A 136 5.44 -3.12 -2.41
C LYS A 136 4.74 -1.78 -2.67
N MET A 137 4.21 -1.57 -3.87
CA MET A 137 3.48 -0.35 -4.22
C MET A 137 2.22 -0.18 -3.37
N MET A 138 1.43 -1.25 -3.17
CA MET A 138 0.26 -1.25 -2.29
C MET A 138 0.63 -0.89 -0.85
N SER A 139 1.74 -1.43 -0.33
CA SER A 139 2.22 -1.08 1.01
C SER A 139 2.52 0.41 1.15
N LEU A 140 3.21 1.01 0.17
CA LEU A 140 3.55 2.45 0.18
C LEU A 140 2.31 3.34 0.06
N LEU A 141 1.35 2.97 -0.79
CA LEU A 141 0.09 3.69 -0.94
C LEU A 141 -0.74 3.63 0.35
N ASN A 142 -0.88 2.45 0.94
CA ASN A 142 -1.57 2.27 2.22
C ASN A 142 -0.88 3.10 3.33
N GLU A 143 0.45 3.07 3.41
CA GLU A 143 1.19 3.85 4.40
C GLU A 143 0.95 5.35 4.25
N LEU A 144 0.91 5.87 3.01
CA LEU A 144 0.54 7.25 2.74
C LEU A 144 -0.91 7.57 3.16
N GLU A 145 -1.86 6.69 2.90
CA GLU A 145 -3.25 6.86 3.36
C GLU A 145 -3.34 6.95 4.88
N VAL A 146 -2.63 6.08 5.62
CA VAL A 146 -2.61 6.14 7.08
C VAL A 146 -1.88 7.40 7.59
N LEU A 147 -0.91 7.92 6.83
CA LEU A 147 -0.28 9.24 7.04
C LEU A 147 -1.15 10.43 6.54
N GLY A 148 -2.45 10.18 6.32
CA GLY A 148 -3.44 11.20 5.94
C GLY A 148 -3.30 11.73 4.53
N ALA A 149 -2.69 10.98 3.60
CA ALA A 149 -2.81 11.29 2.18
C ALA A 149 -4.17 10.80 1.66
N VAL A 150 -4.81 11.59 0.81
CA VAL A 150 -5.99 11.17 0.07
C VAL A 150 -5.56 10.94 -1.36
N ILE A 151 -5.54 9.68 -1.78
CA ILE A 151 -5.18 9.27 -3.15
C ILE A 151 -6.35 8.46 -3.67
N ASP A 152 -7.02 8.95 -4.70
CA ASP A 152 -8.15 8.24 -5.28
C ASP A 152 -7.69 6.92 -5.93
N LYS A 153 -8.61 5.95 -5.98
CA LYS A 153 -8.30 4.59 -6.42
C LYS A 153 -7.84 4.51 -7.87
N GLU A 154 -8.35 5.40 -8.73
CA GLU A 154 -7.96 5.46 -10.14
C GLU A 154 -6.51 5.92 -10.26
N PHE A 155 -6.12 6.95 -9.51
CA PHE A 155 -4.75 7.45 -9.50
C PHE A 155 -3.77 6.46 -8.88
N GLN A 156 -4.17 5.69 -7.87
CA GLN A 156 -3.36 4.59 -7.34
C GLN A 156 -3.00 3.55 -8.42
N VAL A 157 -3.96 3.20 -9.28
CA VAL A 157 -3.77 2.25 -10.39
C VAL A 157 -2.82 2.84 -11.42
N GLU A 158 -3.01 4.11 -11.78
CA GLU A 158 -2.13 4.81 -12.73
C GLU A 158 -0.69 4.90 -12.21
N MET A 159 -0.50 5.22 -10.92
CA MET A 159 0.82 5.21 -10.29
C MET A 159 1.52 3.87 -10.44
N VAL A 160 0.83 2.74 -10.18
CA VAL A 160 1.41 1.41 -10.38
C VAL A 160 1.78 1.19 -11.83
N MET A 161 0.91 1.52 -12.78
CA MET A 161 1.16 1.38 -14.21
C MET A 161 2.42 2.13 -14.69
N GLN A 162 2.68 3.32 -14.15
CA GLN A 162 3.85 4.13 -14.47
C GLN A 162 5.17 3.60 -13.91
N THR A 163 5.13 2.60 -13.01
CA THR A 163 6.33 1.98 -12.44
C THR A 163 6.81 0.75 -13.22
N LEU A 164 6.01 0.26 -14.16
CA LEU A 164 6.31 -0.95 -14.94
C LEU A 164 7.38 -0.69 -16.01
N PRO A 165 8.24 -1.68 -16.30
CA PRO A 165 9.25 -1.56 -17.36
C PRO A 165 8.62 -1.65 -18.75
N ASP A 166 9.38 -1.27 -19.78
CA ASP A 166 8.92 -1.26 -21.17
C ASP A 166 8.49 -2.62 -21.73
N SER A 167 8.89 -3.73 -21.10
CA SER A 167 8.36 -5.05 -21.44
C SER A 167 6.83 -5.13 -21.29
N PHE A 168 6.21 -4.26 -20.50
CA PHE A 168 4.76 -4.16 -20.33
C PHE A 168 4.10 -3.10 -21.24
N GLN A 169 4.81 -2.57 -22.24
CA GLN A 169 4.25 -1.56 -23.17
C GLN A 169 2.96 -2.05 -23.85
N GLN A 170 2.92 -3.30 -24.32
CA GLN A 170 1.72 -3.87 -24.95
C GLN A 170 0.53 -3.90 -23.99
N PHE A 171 0.78 -4.20 -22.72
CA PHE A 171 -0.25 -4.19 -21.67
C PHE A 171 -0.77 -2.77 -21.43
N ARG A 172 0.12 -1.77 -21.32
CA ARG A 172 -0.25 -0.35 -21.16
C ARG A 172 -1.12 0.15 -22.31
N LEU A 173 -0.78 -0.19 -23.56
CA LEU A 173 -1.58 0.17 -24.73
C LEU A 173 -2.99 -0.44 -24.65
N ASN A 174 -3.09 -1.72 -24.30
CA ASN A 174 -4.37 -2.42 -24.17
C ASN A 174 -5.24 -1.82 -23.05
N TYR A 175 -4.65 -1.52 -21.90
CA TYR A 175 -5.31 -0.88 -20.77
C TYR A 175 -5.90 0.48 -21.16
N ASN A 176 -5.10 1.35 -21.79
CA ASN A 176 -5.52 2.69 -22.21
C ASN A 176 -6.59 2.67 -23.31
N MET A 177 -6.44 1.79 -24.31
CA MET A 177 -7.37 1.73 -25.44
C MET A 177 -8.74 1.18 -25.05
N ASN A 178 -8.77 0.20 -24.15
CA ASN A 178 -10.02 -0.45 -23.73
C ASN A 178 -10.68 0.19 -22.51
N LYS A 179 -10.10 1.28 -21.96
CA LYS A 179 -10.59 1.97 -20.75
C LYS A 179 -10.93 0.98 -19.64
N MET A 180 -10.01 0.08 -19.35
CA MET A 180 -10.24 -0.95 -18.34
C MET A 180 -10.33 -0.30 -16.95
N ASP A 181 -11.52 -0.29 -16.36
CA ASP A 181 -11.69 0.09 -14.96
C ASP A 181 -11.24 -1.09 -14.06
N LEU A 182 -10.00 -0.99 -13.58
CA LEU A 182 -9.38 -2.03 -12.76
C LEU A 182 -9.20 -1.53 -11.33
N SER A 183 -9.55 -2.39 -10.37
CA SER A 183 -9.00 -2.26 -9.02
C SER A 183 -7.56 -2.76 -8.98
N LEU A 184 -6.78 -2.35 -7.99
CA LEU A 184 -5.41 -2.86 -7.78
C LEU A 184 -5.35 -4.40 -7.74
N ALA A 185 -6.36 -5.05 -7.17
CA ALA A 185 -6.46 -6.51 -7.14
C ALA A 185 -6.63 -7.12 -8.55
N LYS A 186 -7.51 -6.55 -9.39
CA LYS A 186 -7.68 -7.00 -10.77
C LYS A 186 -6.42 -6.72 -11.59
N LEU A 187 -5.85 -5.51 -11.46
CA LEU A 187 -4.60 -5.13 -12.10
C LEU A 187 -3.48 -6.12 -11.79
N SER A 188 -3.37 -6.56 -10.53
CA SER A 188 -2.37 -7.56 -10.11
C SER A 188 -2.50 -8.89 -10.84
N ASN A 189 -3.73 -9.38 -11.05
CA ASN A 189 -3.95 -10.64 -11.76
C ASN A 189 -3.60 -10.50 -13.26
N GLU A 190 -4.05 -9.42 -13.87
CA GLU A 190 -3.81 -9.13 -15.30
C GLU A 190 -2.31 -8.94 -15.60
N LEU A 191 -1.59 -8.21 -14.74
CA LEU A 191 -0.15 -8.02 -14.91
C LEU A 191 0.66 -9.31 -14.69
N GLN A 192 0.23 -10.20 -13.79
CA GLN A 192 0.86 -11.53 -13.64
C GLN A 192 0.62 -12.42 -14.86
N ALA A 193 -0.56 -12.35 -15.47
CA ALA A 193 -0.83 -13.04 -16.74
C ALA A 193 0.07 -12.49 -17.86
N ALA A 194 0.19 -11.16 -17.96
CA ALA A 194 1.10 -10.51 -18.90
C ALA A 194 2.57 -10.90 -18.68
N GLU A 195 3.03 -10.97 -17.43
CA GLU A 195 4.38 -11.40 -17.08
C GLU A 195 4.68 -12.81 -17.61
N SER A 196 3.73 -13.74 -17.47
CA SER A 196 3.86 -15.12 -17.96
C SER A 196 4.02 -15.17 -19.48
N ILE A 197 3.23 -14.38 -20.21
CA ILE A 197 3.31 -14.27 -21.67
C ILE A 197 4.65 -13.66 -22.09
N ILE A 198 5.11 -12.60 -21.43
CA ILE A 198 6.40 -11.94 -21.70
C ILE A 198 7.56 -12.94 -21.50
N LYS A 199 7.54 -13.72 -20.42
CA LYS A 199 8.55 -14.76 -20.13
C LYS A 199 8.58 -15.84 -21.20
N GLN A 200 7.41 -16.30 -21.66
CA GLN A 200 7.33 -17.29 -22.75
C GLN A 200 7.89 -16.73 -24.06
N GLN A 201 7.54 -15.51 -24.44
CA GLN A 201 8.04 -14.86 -25.66
C GLN A 201 9.56 -14.66 -25.61
N ALA A 202 10.11 -14.23 -24.47
CA ALA A 202 11.55 -14.08 -24.29
C ALA A 202 12.32 -15.40 -24.49
N SER A 203 11.78 -16.51 -23.97
CA SER A 203 12.35 -17.85 -24.17
C SER A 203 12.37 -18.26 -25.64
N VAL A 204 11.26 -18.04 -26.37
CA VAL A 204 11.17 -18.35 -27.80
C VAL A 204 12.18 -17.54 -28.62
N VAL A 205 12.33 -16.25 -28.33
CA VAL A 205 13.30 -15.38 -29.00
C VAL A 205 14.74 -15.85 -28.74
N ALA A 206 15.08 -16.19 -27.50
CA ALA A 206 16.41 -16.70 -27.15
C ALA A 206 16.75 -17.98 -27.93
N LEU A 207 15.83 -18.95 -27.98
CA LEU A 207 16.01 -20.19 -28.75
C LEU A 207 16.20 -19.94 -30.26
N ASN A 208 15.48 -18.96 -30.82
CA ASN A 208 15.60 -18.61 -32.24
C ASN A 208 16.94 -17.93 -32.54
N VAL A 209 17.44 -17.07 -31.65
CA VAL A 209 18.75 -16.43 -31.77
C VAL A 209 19.87 -17.48 -31.69
N GLU A 210 19.81 -18.41 -30.75
CA GLU A 210 20.77 -19.51 -30.64
C GLU A 210 20.81 -20.38 -31.90
N LYS A 211 19.63 -20.78 -32.43
CA LYS A 211 19.54 -21.53 -33.69
C LYS A 211 20.17 -20.76 -34.86
N ALA A 212 19.96 -19.45 -34.94
CA ALA A 212 20.52 -18.60 -35.99
C ALA A 212 22.05 -18.46 -35.89
N LEU A 213 22.60 -18.38 -34.67
CA LEU A 213 24.06 -18.35 -34.44
C LEU A 213 24.70 -19.70 -34.80
N VAL A 214 24.08 -20.81 -34.42
CA VAL A 214 24.53 -22.17 -34.76
C VAL A 214 24.51 -22.38 -36.27
N SER A 215 23.45 -21.97 -36.98
CA SER A 215 23.36 -22.11 -38.43
C SER A 215 24.43 -21.27 -39.17
N LYS A 216 24.68 -20.03 -38.75
CA LYS A 216 25.78 -19.18 -39.26
C LYS A 216 27.15 -19.84 -39.06
N SER A 217 27.41 -20.42 -37.89
CA SER A 217 28.68 -21.11 -37.60
C SER A 217 28.91 -22.34 -38.50
N LYS A 218 27.85 -23.14 -38.74
CA LYS A 218 27.89 -24.30 -39.64
C LYS A 218 28.12 -23.87 -41.09
N GLY A 219 27.48 -22.79 -41.54
CA GLY A 219 27.71 -22.19 -42.86
C GLY A 219 29.15 -21.73 -43.07
N ASN A 220 29.72 -21.00 -42.10
CA ASN A 220 31.11 -20.55 -42.16
C ASN A 220 32.13 -21.69 -42.16
N LYS A 221 31.90 -22.76 -41.39
CA LYS A 221 32.74 -23.98 -41.42
C LYS A 221 32.70 -24.67 -42.80
N LYS A 222 31.51 -24.82 -43.41
CA LYS A 222 31.38 -25.40 -44.76
C LYS A 222 32.14 -24.57 -45.80
N ARG A 223 31.99 -23.24 -45.78
CA ARG A 223 32.65 -22.33 -46.74
C ARG A 223 34.17 -22.34 -46.61
N ARG A 224 34.71 -22.46 -45.39
CA ARG A 224 36.16 -22.63 -45.15
C ARG A 224 36.70 -23.97 -45.67
N ARG A 225 35.95 -25.07 -45.50
CA ARG A 225 36.33 -26.38 -46.07
C ARG A 225 36.36 -26.36 -47.60
N LEU A 226 35.35 -25.73 -48.23
CA LEU A 226 35.30 -25.61 -49.69
C LEU A 226 36.50 -24.81 -50.23
N LYS A 227 36.85 -23.68 -49.61
CA LYS A 227 38.04 -22.89 -49.99
C LYS A 227 39.34 -23.68 -49.86
N ARG A 228 39.52 -24.46 -48.78
CA ARG A 228 40.72 -25.31 -48.60
C ARG A 228 40.79 -26.41 -49.65
N PHE A 229 39.67 -27.05 -49.96
CA PHE A 229 39.61 -28.07 -51.01
C PHE A 229 39.99 -27.48 -52.36
N TRP A 230 39.41 -26.32 -52.73
CA TRP A 230 39.73 -25.64 -53.97
C TRP A 230 41.21 -25.23 -54.06
N HIS A 231 41.79 -24.75 -52.95
CA HIS A 231 43.22 -24.43 -52.91
C HIS A 231 44.14 -25.66 -53.07
N LEU A 232 43.71 -26.82 -52.56
CA LEU A 232 44.44 -28.08 -52.72
C LEU A 232 44.39 -28.59 -54.16
N VAL A 233 43.21 -28.50 -54.80
CA VAL A 233 43.00 -28.88 -56.20
C VAL A 233 43.84 -28.02 -57.15
N VAL A 234 43.90 -26.70 -56.93
CA VAL A 234 44.72 -25.77 -57.74
C VAL A 234 46.23 -26.01 -57.59
N ARG A 235 46.68 -26.70 -56.52
CA ARG A 235 48.11 -27.05 -56.34
C ARG A 235 48.50 -28.39 -56.96
N LEU A 236 47.54 -29.20 -57.39
CA LEU A 236 47.74 -30.54 -57.93
C LEU A 236 47.61 -30.61 -59.47
N VAL A 237 47.30 -29.48 -60.11
CA VAL A 237 47.27 -29.27 -61.57
C VAL A 237 48.38 -28.29 -61.93
#